data_AF-A0A5C8SWC2-F1
#
_entry.id   AF-A0A5C8SWC2-F1
#
_cell.length_a   1.000
_cell.length_b   1.000
_cell.length_c   1.000
_cell.angle_alpha   90.00
_cell.angle_beta   90.00
_cell.angle_gamma   90.00
#
_symmetry.space_group_name_H-M   'P 1'
#
loop_
_entity.id
_entity.type
_entity.pdbx_description
1 polymer ?
#
loop_
_entity_poly.entity_id
_entity_poly.type
_entity_poly.pdbx_seq_one_letter_code
_entity_poly.pdbx_strand_id
1 'polypeptide(L)'
;RTALLVAADGARSRLREAAGIGWVGWSYPQVGIVATVLHARPHGGRATEHFLPSGPFAILPLADGPQGHRSSIVWTERAADVDALLGGEPDAVLAEIERRFTPQLGQLALEQGPSAHPLAFGIARRFHGERLALLGDAAHVIHPIAGQGLNLG
;
A
#
# COMPACT_ATOMS: atom_id res chain seq x y z
N ARG A 1 22.48 -27.42 -10.09
CA ARG A 1 21.13 -27.99 -10.32
C ARG A 1 20.37 -27.94 -9.00
N THR A 2 19.15 -27.41 -8.95
CA THR A 2 18.31 -27.36 -7.73
C THR A 2 17.05 -28.20 -7.92
N ALA A 3 16.52 -28.84 -6.87
CA ALA A 3 15.29 -29.63 -6.94
C ALA A 3 14.05 -28.78 -7.31
N LEU A 4 13.95 -27.58 -6.73
CA LEU A 4 12.87 -26.61 -6.91
C LEU A 4 13.47 -25.19 -6.96
N LEU A 5 12.89 -24.33 -7.78
CA LEU A 5 13.12 -22.88 -7.80
C LEU A 5 11.86 -22.17 -7.29
N VAL A 6 12.03 -21.17 -6.45
CA VAL A 6 10.94 -20.31 -5.97
C VAL A 6 11.16 -18.91 -6.51
N ALA A 7 10.23 -18.41 -7.32
CA ALA A 7 10.21 -17.04 -7.82
C ALA A 7 9.44 -16.16 -6.84
N ALA A 8 10.16 -15.29 -6.16
CA ALA A 8 9.64 -14.23 -5.29
C ALA A 8 10.26 -12.87 -5.69
N ASP A 9 10.46 -12.67 -6.99
CA ASP A 9 11.21 -11.56 -7.60
C ASP A 9 10.31 -10.38 -8.05
N GLY A 10 9.10 -10.29 -7.51
CA GLY A 10 8.20 -9.16 -7.69
C GLY A 10 7.27 -9.24 -8.90
N ALA A 11 6.44 -8.21 -9.07
CA ALA A 11 5.38 -8.11 -10.09
C ALA A 11 5.87 -8.39 -11.53
N ARG A 12 7.11 -7.99 -11.81
CA ARG A 12 7.79 -8.14 -13.10
C ARG A 12 8.75 -9.34 -13.10
N SER A 13 8.29 -10.47 -12.55
CA SER A 13 9.07 -11.70 -12.41
C SER A 13 9.60 -12.19 -13.76
N ARG A 14 10.92 -12.18 -13.92
CA ARG A 14 11.58 -12.71 -15.12
C ARG A 14 11.48 -14.23 -15.18
N LEU A 15 11.41 -14.88 -14.02
CA LEU A 15 11.25 -16.33 -13.91
C LEU A 15 9.87 -16.80 -14.37
N ARG A 16 8.80 -16.05 -14.02
CA ARG A 16 7.45 -16.31 -14.54
C ARG A 16 7.41 -16.21 -16.06
N GLU A 17 8.02 -15.16 -16.62
CA GLU A 17 8.09 -14.93 -18.07
C GLU A 17 8.88 -16.03 -18.78
N ALA A 18 10.06 -16.39 -18.27
CA ALA A 18 10.89 -17.45 -18.82
C ALA A 18 10.21 -18.83 -18.79
N ALA A 19 9.34 -19.07 -17.81
CA ALA A 19 8.53 -20.29 -17.71
C ALA A 19 7.28 -20.28 -18.62
N GLY A 20 7.07 -19.23 -19.42
CA GLY A 20 5.91 -19.10 -20.31
C GLY A 20 4.58 -19.02 -19.55
N ILE A 21 4.60 -18.57 -18.28
CA ILE A 21 3.39 -18.44 -17.47
C ILE A 21 2.75 -17.08 -17.79
N GLY A 22 1.58 -17.12 -18.41
CA GLY A 22 0.82 -15.92 -18.78
C GLY A 22 0.38 -15.09 -17.58
N TRP A 23 0.19 -13.78 -17.80
CA TRP A 23 -0.24 -12.79 -16.82
C TRP A 23 -1.54 -12.11 -17.27
N VAL A 24 -2.46 -11.89 -16.35
CA VAL A 24 -3.69 -11.10 -16.57
C VAL A 24 -3.66 -9.94 -15.61
N GLY A 25 -3.74 -8.70 -16.09
CA GLY A 25 -3.71 -7.52 -15.22
C GLY A 25 -4.05 -6.22 -15.94
N TRP A 26 -4.25 -5.17 -15.16
CA TRP A 26 -4.53 -3.80 -15.62
C TRP A 26 -4.11 -2.79 -14.55
N SER A 27 -3.84 -1.57 -14.97
CA SER A 27 -3.59 -0.45 -14.06
C SER A 27 -4.90 0.24 -13.69
N TYR A 28 -4.98 0.77 -12.47
CA TYR A 28 -6.06 1.68 -12.06
C TYR A 28 -5.63 3.12 -12.29
N PRO A 29 -6.55 4.06 -12.58
CA PRO A 29 -6.26 5.51 -12.59
C PRO A 29 -6.15 6.06 -11.15
N GLN A 30 -5.54 5.28 -10.25
CA GLN A 30 -5.45 5.51 -8.82
C GLN A 30 -4.02 5.25 -8.34
N VAL A 31 -3.66 5.94 -7.27
CA VAL A 31 -2.42 5.72 -6.52
C VAL A 31 -2.74 5.34 -5.08
N GLY A 32 -1.85 4.57 -4.47
CA GLY A 32 -1.80 4.34 -3.03
C GLY A 32 -0.77 5.28 -2.43
N ILE A 33 -1.22 6.16 -1.55
CA ILE A 33 -0.41 7.09 -0.78
C ILE A 33 -0.21 6.48 0.61
N VAL A 34 1.04 6.37 1.04
CA VAL A 34 1.42 5.77 2.33
C VAL A 34 2.26 6.77 3.11
N ALA A 35 1.92 6.97 4.38
CA ALA A 35 2.70 7.78 5.31
C ALA A 35 2.59 7.24 6.74
N THR A 36 3.56 7.57 7.58
CA THR A 36 3.48 7.34 9.03
C THR A 36 3.13 8.66 9.71
N VAL A 37 2.00 8.64 10.44
CA VAL A 37 1.43 9.82 11.11
C VAL A 37 1.59 9.63 12.62
N LEU A 38 2.26 10.57 13.27
CA LEU A 38 2.31 10.73 14.72
C LEU A 38 1.00 11.38 15.20
N HIS A 39 0.52 10.98 16.37
CA HIS A 39 -0.71 11.55 16.95
C HIS A 39 -0.65 11.63 18.48
N ALA A 40 -1.41 12.58 19.04
CA ALA A 40 -1.33 12.92 20.45
C ALA A 40 -1.95 11.89 21.41
N ARG A 41 -2.88 11.04 20.94
CA ARG A 41 -3.64 10.09 21.78
C ARG A 41 -3.56 8.67 21.22
N PRO A 42 -3.51 7.64 22.09
CA PRO A 42 -3.35 6.27 21.64
C PRO A 42 -4.52 5.81 20.77
N HIS A 43 -4.22 5.09 19.70
CA HIS A 43 -5.23 4.49 18.82
C HIS A 43 -5.94 3.27 19.43
N GLY A 44 -5.45 2.74 20.57
CA GLY A 44 -6.10 1.65 21.30
C GLY A 44 -6.21 0.34 20.51
N GLY A 45 -5.23 0.06 19.64
CA GLY A 45 -5.26 -1.08 18.71
C GLY A 45 -6.35 -1.05 17.65
N ARG A 46 -7.09 0.06 17.49
CA ARG A 46 -8.17 0.16 16.50
C ARG A 46 -7.64 0.59 15.15
N ALA A 47 -7.92 -0.22 14.13
CA ALA A 47 -7.82 0.20 12.72
C ALA A 47 -9.14 0.87 12.29
N THR A 48 -9.03 1.93 11.50
CA THR A 48 -10.18 2.66 10.94
C THR A 48 -10.02 2.74 9.43
N GLU A 49 -11.09 2.52 8.67
CA GLU A 49 -11.09 2.74 7.21
C GLU A 49 -12.27 3.64 6.85
N HIS A 50 -11.96 4.78 6.23
CA HIS A 50 -12.96 5.70 5.68
C HIS A 50 -13.11 5.42 4.18
N PHE A 51 -14.34 5.22 3.71
CA PHE A 51 -14.62 5.09 2.28
C PHE A 51 -14.93 6.47 1.69
N LEU A 52 -13.98 7.01 0.93
CA LEU A 52 -14.09 8.32 0.28
C LEU A 52 -14.39 8.14 -1.22
N PRO A 53 -14.89 9.19 -1.91
CA PRO A 53 -15.21 9.09 -3.34
C PRO A 53 -14.05 8.65 -4.24
N SER A 54 -12.80 8.95 -3.86
CA SER A 54 -11.61 8.56 -4.61
C SER A 54 -11.05 7.18 -4.25
N GLY A 55 -11.49 6.60 -3.14
CA GLY A 55 -11.02 5.32 -2.62
C GLY A 55 -10.96 5.28 -1.09
N PRO A 56 -10.54 4.15 -0.50
CA PRO A 56 -10.40 4.04 0.94
C PRO A 56 -9.25 4.89 1.49
N PHE A 57 -9.43 5.36 2.72
CA PHE A 57 -8.41 5.96 3.57
C PHE A 57 -8.33 5.14 4.86
N ALA A 58 -7.36 4.23 4.93
CA ALA A 58 -7.13 3.38 6.08
C ALA A 58 -6.11 4.00 7.04
N ILE A 59 -6.38 3.87 8.34
CA ILE A 59 -5.52 4.27 9.45
C ILE A 59 -5.23 2.98 10.23
N LEU A 60 -3.99 2.50 10.15
CA LEU A 60 -3.55 1.24 10.72
C LEU A 60 -2.67 1.52 11.95
N PRO A 61 -3.00 0.95 13.12
CA PRO A 61 -2.22 1.15 14.33
C PRO A 61 -0.81 0.57 14.16
N LEU A 62 0.20 1.32 14.59
CA LEU A 62 1.59 0.85 14.68
C LEU A 62 1.96 0.73 16.16
N ALA A 63 3.01 -0.04 16.47
CA ALA A 63 3.61 0.06 17.79
C ALA A 63 4.14 1.49 18.01
N ASP A 64 4.01 2.01 19.24
CA ASP A 64 4.53 3.31 19.63
C ASP A 64 6.03 3.42 19.29
N GLY A 65 6.42 4.58 18.78
CA GLY A 65 7.81 4.89 18.44
C GLY A 65 8.46 5.82 19.47
N PRO A 66 9.74 6.20 19.26
CA PRO A 66 10.44 7.16 20.12
C PRO A 66 9.73 8.52 20.24
N GLN A 67 8.94 8.89 19.24
CA GLN A 67 8.19 10.16 19.16
C GLN A 67 6.73 10.03 19.66
N GLY A 68 6.32 8.87 20.17
CA GLY A 68 4.99 8.62 20.71
C GLY A 68 4.10 7.75 19.82
N HIS A 69 2.79 8.00 19.89
CA HIS A 69 1.78 7.19 19.21
C HIS A 69 1.79 7.43 17.70
N ARG A 70 1.64 6.36 16.93
CA ARG A 70 1.75 6.44 15.48
C ARG A 70 0.85 5.45 14.75
N SER A 71 0.45 5.83 13.54
CA SER A 71 -0.33 4.99 12.64
C SER A 71 0.23 5.08 11.22
N SER A 72 0.18 3.97 10.48
CA SER A 72 0.38 4.00 9.04
C SER A 72 -0.94 4.38 8.37
N ILE A 73 -0.91 5.31 7.43
CA ILE A 73 -2.05 5.53 6.54
C ILE A 73 -1.85 4.79 5.22
N VAL A 74 -2.95 4.28 4.66
CA VAL A 74 -3.03 3.81 3.27
C VAL A 74 -4.19 4.53 2.62
N TRP A 75 -3.87 5.50 1.77
CA TRP A 75 -4.84 6.39 1.14
C TRP A 75 -4.87 6.16 -0.36
N THR A 76 -6.00 5.69 -0.87
CA THR A 76 -6.23 5.60 -2.31
C THR A 76 -6.77 6.93 -2.85
N GLU A 77 -6.13 7.46 -3.88
CA GLU A 77 -6.55 8.69 -4.55
C GLU A 77 -6.46 8.56 -6.07
N ARG A 78 -7.19 9.37 -6.82
CA ARG A 78 -7.06 9.46 -8.28
C ARG A 78 -5.66 9.98 -8.63
N ALA A 79 -5.03 9.34 -9.61
CA ALA A 79 -3.68 9.71 -10.04
C ALA A 79 -3.57 11.18 -10.48
N ALA A 80 -4.64 11.76 -11.04
CA ALA A 80 -4.67 13.14 -11.50
C ALA A 80 -4.65 14.19 -10.36
N ASP A 81 -5.02 13.81 -9.14
CA ASP A 81 -5.14 14.75 -8.01
C ASP A 81 -3.91 14.75 -7.10
N VAL A 82 -3.02 13.77 -7.26
CA VAL A 82 -1.88 13.50 -6.36
C VAL A 82 -0.93 14.68 -6.28
N ASP A 83 -0.54 15.24 -7.44
CA ASP A 83 0.42 16.34 -7.48
C ASP A 83 -0.15 17.59 -6.78
N ALA A 84 -1.45 17.85 -6.93
CA ALA A 84 -2.11 18.96 -6.26
C ALA A 84 -2.18 18.77 -4.73
N LEU A 85 -2.33 17.52 -4.27
CA LEU A 85 -2.48 17.17 -2.87
C LEU A 85 -1.14 17.03 -2.13
N LEU A 86 -0.11 16.50 -2.81
CA LEU A 86 1.18 16.14 -2.21
C LEU A 86 2.34 17.03 -2.67
N GLY A 87 2.18 17.84 -3.72
CA GLY A 87 3.22 18.70 -4.27
C GLY A 87 3.41 20.03 -3.55
N GLY A 88 2.59 20.32 -2.53
CA GLY A 88 2.70 21.52 -1.71
C GLY A 88 3.71 21.41 -0.57
N GLU A 89 3.77 22.46 0.25
CA GLU A 89 4.57 22.47 1.48
C GLU A 89 4.09 21.40 2.48
N PRO A 90 4.97 20.88 3.36
CA PRO A 90 4.62 19.82 4.32
C PRO A 90 3.36 20.08 5.15
N ASP A 91 3.12 21.34 5.57
CA ASP A 91 1.94 21.72 6.34
C ASP A 91 0.64 21.61 5.53
N ALA A 92 0.68 21.88 4.22
CA ALA A 92 -0.47 21.71 3.33
C ALA A 92 -0.81 20.23 3.14
N VAL A 93 0.22 19.39 3.00
CA VAL A 93 0.07 17.93 2.92
C VAL A 93 -0.52 17.37 4.21
N LEU A 94 -0.02 17.83 5.37
CA LEU A 94 -0.55 17.43 6.68
C LEU A 94 -2.03 17.84 6.83
N ALA A 95 -2.40 19.05 6.40
CA ALA A 95 -3.79 19.51 6.44
C ALA A 95 -4.74 18.64 5.60
N GLU A 96 -4.29 18.16 4.43
CA GLU A 96 -5.08 17.24 3.61
C GLU A 96 -5.22 15.85 4.26
N ILE A 97 -4.20 15.38 4.98
CA ILE A 97 -4.28 14.16 5.79
C ILE A 97 -5.25 14.36 6.96
N GLU A 98 -5.13 15.46 7.71
CA GLU A 98 -5.99 15.79 8.85
C GLU A 98 -7.47 15.81 8.48
N ARG A 99 -7.81 16.37 7.32
CA ARG A 99 -9.19 16.38 6.79
C ARG A 99 -9.81 15.00 6.62
N ARG A 100 -8.98 13.99 6.35
CA ARG A 100 -9.39 12.60 6.11
C ARG A 100 -9.20 11.72 7.35
N PHE A 101 -8.50 12.23 8.36
CA PHE A 101 -8.12 11.49 9.56
C PHE A 101 -9.25 11.45 10.60
N THR A 102 -9.06 10.63 11.63
CA THR A 102 -9.98 10.50 12.76
C THR A 102 -9.63 11.55 13.84
N PRO A 103 -10.47 12.58 14.10
CA PRO A 103 -10.15 13.69 15.02
C PRO A 103 -9.93 13.25 16.48
N GLN A 104 -10.39 12.05 16.83
CA GLN A 104 -10.23 11.45 18.16
C GLN A 104 -8.77 11.15 18.51
N LEU A 105 -7.83 11.11 17.56
CA LEU A 105 -6.40 10.89 17.85
C LEU A 105 -5.61 12.18 18.17
N GLY A 106 -6.25 13.34 18.02
CA GLY A 106 -5.70 14.63 18.46
C GLY A 106 -4.77 15.25 17.42
N GLN A 107 -3.82 16.07 17.89
CA GLN A 107 -2.86 16.75 17.03
C GLN A 107 -2.04 15.72 16.24
N LEU A 108 -1.87 15.98 14.94
CA LEU A 108 -1.10 15.11 14.05
C LEU A 108 0.24 15.74 13.68
N ALA A 109 1.20 14.89 13.34
CA ALA A 109 2.42 15.28 12.65
C ALA A 109 2.87 14.15 11.72
N LEU A 110 3.63 14.48 10.66
CA LEU A 110 4.24 13.49 9.80
C LEU A 110 5.59 13.07 10.36
N GLU A 111 5.83 11.77 10.52
CA GLU A 111 7.17 11.26 10.85
C GLU A 111 8.12 11.46 9.65
N GLN A 112 7.60 11.26 8.44
CA GLN A 112 8.23 11.52 7.15
C GLN A 112 7.16 11.90 6.11
N GLY A 113 7.60 12.48 4.99
CA GLY A 113 6.70 12.79 3.87
C GLY A 113 6.03 11.54 3.27
N PRO A 114 4.81 11.68 2.72
CA PRO A 114 4.10 10.56 2.09
C PRO A 114 4.84 10.04 0.85
N SER A 115 4.67 8.75 0.58
CA SER A 115 5.09 8.12 -0.68
C SER A 115 3.86 7.71 -1.49
N ALA A 116 3.91 7.86 -2.80
CA ALA A 116 2.79 7.54 -3.70
C ALA A 116 3.22 6.45 -4.70
N HIS A 117 2.38 5.43 -4.85
CA HIS A 117 2.66 4.26 -5.69
C HIS A 117 1.45 3.96 -6.59
N PRO A 118 1.63 3.76 -7.91
CA PRO A 118 0.53 3.40 -8.81
C PRO A 118 -0.15 2.09 -8.37
N LEU A 119 -1.48 2.06 -8.43
CA LEU A 119 -2.24 0.85 -8.13
C LEU A 119 -2.52 0.06 -9.41
N ALA A 120 -2.37 -1.26 -9.30
CA ALA A 120 -2.66 -2.18 -10.39
C ALA A 120 -3.24 -3.49 -9.83
N PHE A 121 -3.87 -4.24 -10.71
CA PHE A 121 -4.19 -5.63 -10.49
C PHE A 121 -3.38 -6.48 -11.45
N GLY A 122 -2.94 -7.65 -10.99
CA GLY A 122 -2.43 -8.66 -11.87
C GLY A 122 -2.36 -10.03 -11.21
N ILE A 123 -2.44 -11.07 -12.02
CA ILE A 123 -2.39 -12.46 -11.54
C ILE A 123 -1.78 -13.37 -12.60
N ALA A 124 -0.91 -14.26 -12.17
CA ALA A 124 -0.36 -15.32 -13.00
C ALA A 124 -1.46 -16.36 -13.29
N ARG A 125 -1.56 -16.82 -14.55
CA ARG A 125 -2.53 -17.86 -14.92
C ARG A 125 -2.26 -19.22 -14.26
N ARG A 126 -1.04 -19.42 -13.76
CA ARG A 126 -0.61 -20.58 -12.98
C ARG A 126 0.43 -20.13 -11.96
N PHE A 127 0.44 -20.75 -10.78
CA PHE A 127 1.31 -20.36 -9.66
C PHE A 127 2.53 -21.30 -9.53
N HIS A 128 2.65 -22.27 -10.45
CA HIS A 128 3.74 -23.23 -10.49
C HIS A 128 4.01 -23.66 -11.94
N GLY A 129 5.20 -24.23 -12.13
CA GLY A 129 5.66 -24.87 -13.37
C GLY A 129 6.50 -26.10 -13.05
N GLU A 130 7.20 -26.65 -14.04
CA GLU A 130 8.13 -27.75 -13.79
C GLU A 130 9.28 -27.25 -12.89
N ARG A 131 9.31 -27.74 -11.64
CA ARG A 131 10.31 -27.36 -10.63
C ARG A 131 10.37 -25.85 -10.38
N LEU A 132 9.24 -25.17 -10.52
CA LEU A 132 9.08 -23.73 -10.25
C LEU A 132 7.82 -23.50 -9.42
N ALA A 133 7.91 -22.67 -8.39
CA ALA A 133 6.77 -22.07 -7.68
C ALA A 133 6.86 -20.54 -7.74
N LEU A 134 5.73 -19.85 -7.86
CA LEU A 134 5.62 -18.39 -7.79
C LEU A 134 5.02 -18.00 -6.43
N LEU A 135 5.62 -17.02 -5.75
CA LEU A 135 5.15 -16.50 -4.46
C LEU A 135 5.11 -14.96 -4.47
N GLY A 136 4.25 -14.39 -3.62
CA GLY A 136 4.05 -12.96 -3.50
C GLY A 136 3.77 -12.29 -4.85
N ASP A 137 4.41 -11.13 -5.03
CA ASP A 137 4.22 -10.29 -6.20
C ASP A 137 4.56 -10.98 -7.54
N ALA A 138 5.38 -12.05 -7.52
CA ALA A 138 5.63 -12.84 -8.72
C ALA A 138 4.37 -13.58 -9.21
N ALA A 139 3.47 -13.94 -8.29
CA ALA A 139 2.23 -14.63 -8.54
C ALA A 139 1.02 -13.70 -8.72
N HIS A 140 0.94 -12.60 -7.97
CA HIS A 140 -0.20 -11.67 -8.03
C HIS A 140 0.17 -10.26 -7.57
N VAL A 141 -0.55 -9.26 -8.05
CA VAL A 141 -0.53 -7.88 -7.56
C VAL A 141 -1.98 -7.50 -7.34
N ILE A 142 -2.31 -7.00 -6.16
CA ILE A 142 -3.69 -6.66 -5.81
C ILE A 142 -3.79 -5.24 -5.27
N HIS A 143 -4.97 -4.65 -5.43
CA HIS A 143 -5.25 -3.36 -4.80
C HIS A 143 -5.06 -3.49 -3.29
N PRO A 144 -4.32 -2.57 -2.64
CA PRO A 144 -4.03 -2.63 -1.22
C PRO A 144 -5.24 -2.17 -0.40
N ILE A 145 -6.33 -2.92 -0.43
CA ILE A 145 -7.37 -2.78 0.60
C ILE A 145 -6.74 -3.33 1.88
N ALA A 146 -6.62 -2.51 2.94
CA ALA A 146 -6.10 -2.92 4.25
C ALA A 146 -4.77 -3.71 4.26
N GLY A 147 -3.82 -3.41 3.35
CA GLY A 147 -2.52 -4.10 3.32
C GLY A 147 -2.57 -5.56 2.84
N GLN A 148 -3.62 -5.94 2.11
CA GLN A 148 -3.80 -7.31 1.59
C GLN A 148 -2.62 -7.86 0.77
N GLY A 149 -1.81 -7.02 0.12
CA GLY A 149 -0.66 -7.47 -0.68
C GLY A 149 0.34 -8.33 0.10
N LEU A 150 0.65 -7.96 1.35
CA LEU A 150 1.52 -8.77 2.22
C LEU A 150 0.81 -10.03 2.75
N ASN A 151 -0.50 -9.93 3.00
CA ASN A 151 -1.29 -11.01 3.60
C ASN A 151 -1.62 -12.15 2.62
N LEU A 152 -1.51 -11.91 1.31
CA LEU A 152 -1.72 -12.92 0.26
C LEU A 152 -0.40 -13.51 -0.28
N GLY A 153 0.75 -13.12 0.28
CA GLY A 153 2.09 -13.47 -0.18
C GLY A 153 2.40 -14.96 -0.20
#